data_AF-A0A941KAR0-F1
#
_entry.id   AF-A0A941KAR0-F1
#
_cell.length_a   1.000
_cell.length_b   1.000
_cell.length_c   1.000
_cell.angle_alpha   90.00
_cell.angle_beta   90.00
_cell.angle_gamma   90.00
#
_symmetry.space_group_name_H-M   'P 1'
#
loop_
_entity.id
_entity.type
_entity.pdbx_description
1 polymer ?
#
loop_
_entity_poly.entity_id
_entity_poly.type
_entity_poly.pdbx_seq_one_letter_code
_entity_poly.pdbx_strand_id
1 'polypeptide(L)'
;MTRLAATRQLRTARQAAGEGRRPALRRALLALLTPLALSGCGGAFAPSGPPRESLRPVPRSEAPAPPEASAASRALSARYAAELSSDLARGLMRQDGGGPDAAFDAADLARNFEQIAFYDEYRRGSALAPGAEAPGKLLRWQAPVRLRAVFGASVPEATRAEDRATLRPLARRLARHTGHPVMLAGGAANFHVLIMGETDREEALARIRDLVPGLSAGTLGTLRHLPRDIPCLVMGFADPQAPMRYGSAIALVRAELPPLMREACFHEEIAQGLGLRNDSPEARPSIFNDDAEFALLTEQDELMLQMLYDPRLSPGMSLAEARPVITRIAAELRPDAAAATVLPSPAGATATAEATH
;
A
#
# COMPACT_ATOMS: atom_id res chain seq x y z
N MET A 1 5.97 -47.77 47.21
CA MET A 1 7.34 -48.03 46.70
C MET A 1 7.91 -46.70 46.22
N THR A 2 8.59 -45.93 47.08
CA THR A 2 10.08 -45.79 47.13
C THR A 2 10.66 -45.48 45.75
N ARG A 3 11.37 -44.38 45.45
CA ARG A 3 12.25 -43.46 46.19
C ARG A 3 12.31 -42.11 45.45
N LEU A 4 12.21 -40.97 46.15
CA LEU A 4 13.29 -40.00 46.47
C LEU A 4 14.04 -39.41 45.26
N ALA A 5 14.49 -38.16 45.23
CA ALA A 5 14.32 -36.94 46.02
C ALA A 5 15.26 -35.89 45.38
N ALA A 6 14.86 -34.62 45.43
CA ALA A 6 15.64 -33.43 45.82
C ALA A 6 17.08 -33.23 45.29
N THR A 7 17.60 -32.03 45.02
CA THR A 7 17.48 -30.79 45.80
C THR A 7 18.20 -29.66 45.03
N ARG A 8 17.67 -28.41 45.10
CA ARG A 8 18.32 -27.14 45.55
C ARG A 8 19.85 -26.99 45.35
N GLN A 9 20.48 -25.83 45.12
CA GLN A 9 20.15 -24.40 45.00
C GLN A 9 21.53 -23.67 44.96
N LEU A 10 21.53 -22.41 44.49
CA LEU A 10 22.27 -21.24 45.03
C LEU A 10 23.73 -20.90 44.62
N ARG A 11 23.85 -19.57 44.36
CA ARG A 11 24.95 -18.60 44.64
C ARG A 11 26.03 -18.41 43.56
N THR A 12 26.04 -17.31 42.80
CA THR A 12 26.41 -15.87 43.06
C THR A 12 27.93 -15.60 43.18
N ALA A 13 28.45 -14.77 42.27
CA ALA A 13 29.47 -13.69 42.43
C ALA A 13 29.86 -13.20 41.01
N ARG A 14 29.52 -12.00 40.52
CA ARG A 14 30.05 -10.65 40.81
C ARG A 14 31.59 -10.62 40.97
N GLN A 15 32.27 -10.13 39.94
CA GLN A 15 33.53 -9.39 40.08
C GLN A 15 33.57 -8.22 39.09
N ALA A 16 33.76 -7.05 39.68
CA ALA A 16 34.04 -5.76 39.05
C ALA A 16 35.55 -5.54 39.03
N ALA A 17 36.02 -4.68 38.11
CA ALA A 17 37.04 -3.63 38.31
C ALA A 17 37.83 -3.41 37.01
N GLY A 18 38.01 -2.14 36.62
CA GLY A 18 38.92 -1.78 35.54
C GLY A 18 38.73 -0.39 34.95
N GLU A 19 38.53 0.64 35.77
CA GLU A 19 38.72 2.04 35.38
C GLU A 19 40.20 2.32 35.08
N GLY A 20 40.48 3.04 33.99
CA GLY A 20 41.83 3.47 33.62
C GLY A 20 41.79 4.74 32.76
N ARG A 21 41.91 5.88 33.43
CA ARG A 21 41.86 7.26 32.92
C ARG A 21 43.18 7.65 32.24
N ARG A 22 43.09 8.53 31.23
CA ARG A 22 44.16 9.15 30.38
C ARG A 22 45.33 9.76 31.19
N PRO A 23 46.47 10.10 30.54
CA PRO A 23 46.62 11.48 30.07
C PRO A 23 47.41 11.67 28.75
N ALA A 24 47.35 12.90 28.25
CA ALA A 24 47.97 13.43 27.03
C ALA A 24 49.33 14.12 27.28
N LEU A 25 50.00 14.44 26.17
CA LEU A 25 51.00 15.51 25.93
C LEU A 25 52.47 15.33 26.36
N ARG A 26 53.36 15.76 25.43
CA ARG A 26 54.79 16.24 25.51
C ARG A 26 55.69 15.42 24.57
N ARG A 27 56.55 15.94 23.66
CA ARG A 27 57.27 17.21 23.40
C ARG A 27 57.67 17.19 21.90
N ALA A 28 57.52 18.23 21.07
CA ALA A 28 58.33 19.45 20.95
C ALA A 28 59.84 19.24 20.65
N LEU A 29 60.22 19.63 19.41
CA LEU A 29 61.49 20.18 18.89
C LEU A 29 62.82 19.45 19.16
N LEU A 30 63.52 19.10 18.08
CA LEU A 30 64.92 19.51 17.92
C LEU A 30 65.18 19.90 16.46
N ALA A 31 65.90 21.00 16.29
CA ALA A 31 66.10 21.77 15.08
C ALA A 31 67.52 21.54 14.50
N LEU A 32 67.62 21.74 13.18
CA LEU A 32 68.79 22.12 12.37
C LEU A 32 70.05 21.24 12.42
N LEU A 33 70.46 20.76 11.23
CA LEU A 33 71.83 20.88 10.68
C LEU A 33 71.82 20.47 9.18
N THR A 34 71.95 21.45 8.30
CA THR A 34 72.42 21.36 6.90
C THR A 34 73.71 22.21 6.81
N PRO A 35 74.63 22.09 5.81
CA PRO A 35 74.62 21.30 4.55
C PRO A 35 75.97 20.61 4.19
N LEU A 36 76.01 19.70 3.20
CA LEU A 36 76.83 19.83 1.97
C LEU A 36 76.70 18.59 1.05
N ALA A 37 76.70 18.90 -0.24
CA ALA A 37 76.54 18.05 -1.41
C ALA A 37 77.32 16.73 -1.44
N LEU A 38 76.64 15.68 -1.91
CA LEU A 38 77.18 14.76 -2.91
C LEU A 38 76.06 14.31 -3.85
N SER A 39 76.27 14.64 -5.12
CA SER A 39 75.56 14.19 -6.30
C SER A 39 75.49 12.66 -6.36
N GLY A 40 74.35 12.09 -6.73
CA GLY A 40 74.29 10.66 -7.04
C GLY A 40 72.88 10.06 -7.11
N CYS A 41 72.38 9.92 -8.33
CA CYS A 41 71.37 8.95 -8.77
C CYS A 41 69.93 9.10 -8.24
N GLY A 42 69.15 9.90 -8.97
CA GLY A 42 67.71 9.71 -9.05
C GLY A 42 67.39 8.34 -9.63
N GLY A 43 66.63 7.53 -8.91
CA GLY A 43 66.20 6.21 -9.38
C GLY A 43 65.80 5.27 -8.26
N ALA A 44 64.86 5.66 -7.39
CA ALA A 44 64.36 4.74 -6.37
C ALA A 44 62.86 4.86 -6.05
N PHE A 45 62.08 5.60 -6.85
CA PHE A 45 60.61 5.61 -6.76
C PHE A 45 59.98 5.73 -8.14
N ALA A 46 60.30 4.79 -9.04
CA ALA A 46 59.45 4.56 -10.21
C ALA A 46 58.34 3.57 -9.77
N PRO A 47 57.06 3.93 -9.86
CA PRO A 47 55.99 2.95 -9.67
C PRO A 47 56.15 1.87 -10.75
N SER A 48 56.56 0.68 -10.33
CA SER A 48 56.68 -0.49 -11.21
C SER A 48 55.29 -1.05 -11.47
N GLY A 49 54.62 -0.49 -12.46
CA GLY A 49 53.37 -0.97 -13.02
C GLY A 49 52.95 -0.07 -14.19
N PRO A 50 52.33 -0.63 -15.25
CA PRO A 50 51.75 0.21 -16.28
C PRO A 50 50.78 1.22 -15.62
N PRO A 51 50.68 2.46 -16.11
CA PRO A 51 49.75 3.43 -15.55
C PRO A 51 48.36 2.77 -15.49
N ARG A 52 47.80 2.66 -14.28
CA ARG A 52 46.40 2.22 -14.13
C ARG A 52 45.58 3.23 -14.90
N GLU A 53 45.05 2.77 -16.01
CA GLU A 53 44.11 3.54 -16.83
C GLU A 53 43.05 4.07 -15.88
N SER A 54 43.04 5.40 -15.68
CA SER A 54 41.99 6.07 -14.93
C SER A 54 40.68 5.58 -15.51
N LEU A 55 39.83 4.96 -14.70
CA LEU A 55 38.48 4.56 -15.10
C LEU A 55 37.79 5.83 -15.61
N ARG A 56 37.84 6.05 -16.92
CA ARG A 56 37.05 7.09 -17.57
C ARG A 56 35.60 6.72 -17.22
N PRO A 57 34.78 7.66 -16.71
CA PRO A 57 33.36 7.40 -16.56
C PRO A 57 32.85 6.88 -17.90
N VAL A 58 32.47 5.61 -17.95
CA VAL A 58 31.81 5.07 -19.13
C VAL A 58 30.53 5.90 -19.27
N PRO A 59 30.32 6.62 -20.39
CA PRO A 59 29.08 7.34 -20.60
C PRO A 59 27.95 6.32 -20.40
N ARG A 60 27.10 6.56 -19.40
CA ARG A 60 25.94 5.72 -19.13
C ARG A 60 25.16 5.70 -20.44
N SER A 61 25.09 4.54 -21.11
CA SER A 61 24.28 4.36 -22.31
C SER A 61 22.90 4.89 -21.95
N GLU A 62 22.51 5.98 -22.60
CA GLU A 62 21.22 6.61 -22.35
C GLU A 62 20.16 5.55 -22.69
N ALA A 63 19.27 5.29 -21.73
CA ALA A 63 18.22 4.30 -21.95
C ALA A 63 17.41 4.75 -23.18
N PRO A 64 17.03 3.82 -24.07
CA PRO A 64 16.22 4.20 -25.23
C PRO A 64 14.97 4.94 -24.77
N ALA A 65 14.66 6.05 -25.45
CA ALA A 65 13.47 6.83 -25.17
C ALA A 65 12.21 5.95 -25.30
N PRO A 66 11.17 6.19 -24.49
CA PRO A 66 9.88 5.52 -24.65
C PRO A 66 9.36 5.68 -26.09
N PRO A 67 8.65 4.67 -26.64
CA PRO A 67 7.96 4.83 -27.91
C PRO A 67 6.96 5.98 -27.85
N GLU A 68 6.79 6.67 -28.98
CA GLU A 68 5.84 7.77 -29.07
C GLU A 68 4.41 7.28 -28.82
N ALA A 69 3.64 8.04 -28.04
CA ALA A 69 2.24 7.72 -27.77
C ALA A 69 1.42 7.71 -29.07
N SER A 70 0.61 6.67 -29.28
CA SER A 70 -0.29 6.57 -30.43
C SER A 70 -1.32 7.72 -30.48
N ALA A 71 -1.91 7.97 -31.66
CA ALA A 71 -2.99 8.96 -31.79
C ALA A 71 -4.19 8.66 -30.87
N ALA A 72 -4.52 7.38 -30.67
CA ALA A 72 -5.57 6.94 -29.75
C ALA A 72 -5.22 7.26 -28.29
N SER A 73 -3.97 6.99 -27.87
CA SER A 73 -3.45 7.33 -26.55
C SER A 73 -3.48 8.84 -26.29
N ARG A 74 -3.08 9.65 -27.27
CA ARG A 74 -3.18 11.13 -27.16
C ARG A 74 -4.62 11.61 -27.04
N ALA A 75 -5.56 11.03 -27.77
CA ALA A 75 -6.97 11.37 -27.67
C ALA A 75 -7.56 11.00 -26.30
N LEU A 76 -7.17 9.85 -25.73
CA LEU A 76 -7.55 9.45 -24.37
C LEU A 76 -6.97 10.41 -23.32
N SER A 77 -5.70 10.78 -23.45
CA SER A 77 -5.06 11.74 -22.54
C SER A 77 -5.80 13.08 -22.52
N ALA A 78 -6.18 13.60 -23.70
CA ALA A 78 -6.96 14.83 -23.81
C ALA A 78 -8.36 14.70 -23.19
N ARG A 79 -9.03 13.56 -23.39
CA ARG A 79 -10.33 13.27 -22.79
C ARG A 79 -10.26 13.30 -21.26
N TYR A 80 -9.37 12.50 -20.66
CA TYR A 80 -9.29 12.40 -19.20
C TYR A 80 -8.86 13.73 -18.55
N ALA A 81 -8.03 14.52 -19.23
CA ALA A 81 -7.71 15.87 -18.78
C ALA A 81 -8.94 16.80 -18.76
N ALA A 82 -9.81 16.72 -19.78
CA ALA A 82 -11.05 17.49 -19.83
C ALA A 82 -12.06 17.02 -18.77
N GLU A 83 -12.16 15.71 -18.56
CA GLU A 83 -13.00 15.09 -17.54
C GLU A 83 -12.60 15.54 -16.13
N LEU A 84 -11.32 15.39 -15.77
CA LEU A 84 -10.81 15.88 -14.50
C LEU A 84 -11.07 17.39 -14.31
N SER A 85 -10.90 18.18 -15.36
CA SER A 85 -11.16 19.63 -15.29
C SER A 85 -12.64 19.93 -15.00
N SER A 86 -13.55 19.15 -15.58
CA SER A 86 -15.00 19.25 -15.32
C SER A 86 -15.35 18.82 -13.89
N ASP A 87 -14.74 17.76 -13.39
CA ASP A 87 -14.98 17.27 -12.02
C ASP A 87 -14.52 18.27 -10.97
N LEU A 88 -13.31 18.80 -11.14
CA LEU A 88 -12.76 19.84 -10.26
C LEU A 88 -13.63 21.11 -10.28
N ALA A 89 -14.17 21.50 -11.44
CA ALA A 89 -15.07 22.64 -11.55
C ALA A 89 -16.41 22.43 -10.82
N ARG A 90 -16.84 21.18 -10.62
CA ARG A 90 -18.02 20.79 -9.85
C ARG A 90 -17.75 20.59 -8.36
N GLY A 91 -16.49 20.72 -7.92
CA GLY A 91 -16.09 20.47 -6.53
C GLY A 91 -15.94 18.99 -6.19
N LEU A 92 -15.85 18.11 -7.20
CA LEU A 92 -15.56 16.69 -7.04
C LEU A 92 -14.04 16.46 -6.88
N MET A 93 -13.59 15.20 -6.86
CA MET A 93 -12.20 14.79 -6.73
C MET A 93 -11.52 15.36 -5.45
N ARG A 94 -12.29 15.44 -4.37
CA ARG A 94 -11.83 15.90 -3.05
C ARG A 94 -10.71 15.01 -2.52
N GLN A 95 -9.74 15.62 -1.87
CA GLN A 95 -8.57 14.94 -1.28
C GLN A 95 -8.55 15.06 0.26
N ASP A 96 -9.62 15.60 0.86
CA ASP A 96 -9.72 15.93 2.28
C ASP A 96 -10.09 14.74 3.17
N GLY A 97 -10.45 13.60 2.58
CA GLY A 97 -10.73 12.35 3.29
C GLY A 97 -12.10 12.29 3.97
N GLY A 98 -13.05 13.14 3.56
CA GLY A 98 -14.37 13.27 4.19
C GLY A 98 -14.38 14.43 5.20
N GLY A 99 -15.03 15.53 4.82
CA GLY A 99 -15.17 16.72 5.67
C GLY A 99 -16.36 16.65 6.63
N PRO A 100 -16.57 17.70 7.45
CA PRO A 100 -17.71 17.80 8.37
C PRO A 100 -19.09 17.70 7.68
N ASP A 101 -19.16 18.01 6.39
CA ASP A 101 -20.33 17.92 5.52
C ASP A 101 -20.65 16.49 5.06
N ALA A 102 -19.79 15.53 5.41
CA ALA A 102 -19.90 14.13 5.04
C ALA A 102 -19.75 13.23 6.28
N ALA A 103 -20.42 13.60 7.37
CA ALA A 103 -20.45 12.79 8.58
C ALA A 103 -21.17 11.46 8.35
N PHE A 104 -20.69 10.42 9.03
CA PHE A 104 -21.29 9.08 9.06
C PHE A 104 -21.18 8.50 10.47
N ASP A 105 -22.16 7.67 10.83
CA ASP A 105 -22.23 6.97 12.12
C ASP A 105 -21.86 5.46 11.99
N ALA A 106 -21.95 4.72 13.10
CA ALA A 106 -21.67 3.28 13.11
C ALA A 106 -22.66 2.48 12.26
N ALA A 107 -23.91 2.91 12.16
CA ALA A 107 -24.92 2.23 11.37
C ALA A 107 -24.65 2.44 9.87
N ASP A 108 -24.25 3.65 9.46
CA ASP A 108 -23.80 3.95 8.10
C ASP A 108 -22.59 3.08 7.74
N LEU A 109 -21.56 3.08 8.59
CA LEU A 109 -20.34 2.29 8.40
C LEU A 109 -20.64 0.79 8.25
N ALA A 110 -21.52 0.24 9.10
CA ALA A 110 -21.91 -1.16 9.01
C ALA A 110 -22.64 -1.48 7.69
N ARG A 111 -23.63 -0.66 7.31
CA ARG A 111 -24.41 -0.87 6.09
C ARG A 111 -23.53 -0.77 4.83
N ASN A 112 -22.68 0.24 4.77
CA ASN A 112 -21.79 0.47 3.63
C ASN A 112 -20.75 -0.66 3.53
N PHE A 113 -20.19 -1.11 4.66
CA PHE A 113 -19.30 -2.26 4.68
C PHE A 113 -19.97 -3.54 4.17
N GLU A 114 -21.23 -3.80 4.51
CA GLU A 114 -21.97 -4.96 3.99
C GLU A 114 -22.08 -4.91 2.46
N GLN A 115 -22.47 -3.76 1.89
CA GLN A 115 -22.59 -3.58 0.45
C GLN A 115 -21.24 -3.75 -0.25
N ILE A 116 -20.21 -3.07 0.25
CA ILE A 116 -18.90 -2.98 -0.42
C ILE A 116 -18.10 -4.28 -0.28
N ALA A 117 -18.16 -4.97 0.87
CA ALA A 117 -17.33 -6.16 1.10
C ALA A 117 -17.98 -7.47 0.62
N PHE A 118 -19.31 -7.58 0.66
CA PHE A 118 -20.00 -8.85 0.36
C PHE A 118 -20.56 -8.94 -1.05
N TYR A 119 -20.84 -7.82 -1.71
CA TYR A 119 -21.27 -7.82 -3.11
C TYR A 119 -20.07 -7.75 -4.05
N ASP A 120 -20.33 -7.87 -5.34
CA ASP A 120 -19.33 -7.84 -6.41
C ASP A 120 -19.86 -6.88 -7.48
N GLU A 121 -19.07 -5.87 -7.85
CA GLU A 121 -19.35 -5.08 -9.07
C GLU A 121 -19.16 -6.00 -10.29
N TYR A 122 -18.02 -6.70 -10.32
CA TYR A 122 -17.67 -7.68 -11.34
C TYR A 122 -17.42 -9.07 -10.79
N ARG A 123 -17.82 -10.08 -11.56
CA ARG A 123 -17.52 -11.48 -11.26
C ARG A 123 -16.01 -11.71 -11.19
N ARG A 124 -15.58 -12.43 -10.16
CA ARG A 124 -14.17 -12.81 -9.94
C ARG A 124 -13.51 -13.43 -11.16
N GLY A 125 -12.28 -13.00 -11.44
CA GLY A 125 -11.48 -13.45 -12.58
C GLY A 125 -12.04 -13.06 -13.97
N SER A 126 -13.09 -12.23 -14.01
CA SER A 126 -13.62 -11.64 -15.24
C SER A 126 -13.24 -10.17 -15.33
N ALA A 127 -13.22 -9.65 -16.55
CA ALA A 127 -13.21 -8.21 -16.78
C ALA A 127 -14.63 -7.81 -17.16
N LEU A 128 -15.23 -6.93 -16.36
CA LEU A 128 -16.51 -6.27 -16.62
C LEU A 128 -17.74 -7.18 -16.73
N ALA A 129 -17.66 -8.46 -16.34
CA ALA A 129 -18.85 -9.29 -16.28
C ALA A 129 -19.57 -9.00 -14.95
N PRO A 130 -20.87 -8.64 -14.94
CA PRO A 130 -21.55 -8.27 -13.70
C PRO A 130 -21.44 -9.34 -12.62
N GLY A 131 -21.30 -8.87 -11.38
CA GLY A 131 -21.41 -9.69 -10.18
C GLY A 131 -22.78 -10.33 -10.01
N ALA A 132 -22.93 -11.15 -8.98
CA ALA A 132 -24.21 -11.75 -8.65
C ALA A 132 -25.07 -10.75 -7.85
N GLU A 133 -26.39 -10.78 -8.04
CA GLU A 133 -27.33 -9.98 -7.24
C GLU A 133 -27.35 -10.41 -5.76
N ALA A 134 -27.02 -11.67 -5.49
CA ALA A 134 -26.95 -12.19 -4.13
C ALA A 134 -25.59 -11.90 -3.48
N PRO A 135 -25.56 -11.63 -2.16
CA PRO A 135 -24.30 -11.40 -1.46
C PRO A 135 -23.40 -12.63 -1.54
N GLY A 136 -22.12 -12.38 -1.80
CA GLY A 136 -21.07 -13.36 -1.75
C GLY A 136 -20.66 -13.73 -0.33
N LYS A 137 -19.51 -14.39 -0.23
CA LYS A 137 -18.82 -14.68 1.03
C LYS A 137 -17.71 -13.67 1.22
N LEU A 138 -17.31 -13.43 2.47
CA LEU A 138 -16.17 -12.57 2.78
C LEU A 138 -14.90 -13.11 2.12
N LEU A 139 -14.23 -12.26 1.36
CA LEU A 139 -12.97 -12.56 0.67
C LEU A 139 -11.92 -11.54 1.08
N ARG A 140 -10.75 -12.02 1.50
CA ARG A 140 -9.59 -11.17 1.79
C ARG A 140 -8.31 -11.96 1.67
N TRP A 141 -7.19 -11.25 1.68
CA TRP A 141 -5.87 -11.86 1.75
C TRP A 141 -5.59 -12.44 3.14
N GLN A 142 -4.89 -13.57 3.20
CA GLN A 142 -4.27 -14.06 4.43
C GLN A 142 -2.74 -13.96 4.37
N ALA A 143 -2.16 -14.20 3.19
CA ALA A 143 -0.75 -13.97 2.95
C ALA A 143 -0.46 -12.47 2.78
N PRO A 144 0.76 -12.00 3.10
CA PRO A 144 1.18 -10.62 2.84
C PRO A 144 0.93 -10.19 1.40
N VAL A 145 0.41 -8.98 1.22
CA VAL A 145 0.19 -8.35 -0.08
C VAL A 145 1.47 -7.62 -0.50
N ARG A 146 2.06 -8.10 -1.58
CA ARG A 146 3.27 -7.58 -2.20
C ARG A 146 2.89 -6.95 -3.53
N LEU A 147 2.72 -5.64 -3.50
CA LEU A 147 2.39 -4.82 -4.66
C LEU A 147 3.61 -4.68 -5.58
N ARG A 148 3.41 -4.74 -6.89
CA ARG A 148 4.44 -4.40 -7.87
C ARG A 148 3.85 -3.51 -8.96
N ALA A 149 4.42 -2.32 -9.10
CA ALA A 149 4.17 -1.46 -10.25
C ALA A 149 4.85 -2.04 -11.49
N VAL A 150 4.09 -2.20 -12.57
CA VAL A 150 4.53 -2.68 -13.87
C VAL A 150 4.14 -1.62 -14.89
N PHE A 151 5.10 -1.15 -15.67
CA PHE A 151 4.89 -0.02 -16.57
C PHE A 151 4.99 -0.47 -18.02
N GLY A 152 4.13 0.10 -18.87
CA GLY A 152 4.21 -0.03 -20.32
C GLY A 152 5.45 0.64 -20.88
N ALA A 153 5.92 0.15 -22.03
CA ALA A 153 7.07 0.72 -22.72
C ALA A 153 6.90 2.22 -22.96
N SER A 154 5.69 2.68 -23.31
CA SER A 154 5.37 4.09 -23.61
C SER A 154 5.41 5.03 -22.39
N VAL A 155 5.39 4.51 -21.17
CA VAL A 155 5.37 5.33 -19.95
C VAL A 155 6.75 5.91 -19.64
N PRO A 156 6.94 7.24 -19.60
CA PRO A 156 8.24 7.86 -19.33
C PRO A 156 8.77 7.58 -17.92
N GLU A 157 10.09 7.49 -17.76
CA GLU A 157 10.72 7.15 -16.47
C GLU A 157 10.39 8.15 -15.35
N ALA A 158 10.19 9.43 -15.67
CA ALA A 158 9.72 10.43 -14.72
C ALA A 158 8.35 10.05 -14.13
N THR A 159 7.38 9.72 -14.97
CA THR A 159 6.06 9.25 -14.57
C THR A 159 6.14 7.95 -13.77
N ARG A 160 7.00 7.00 -14.19
CA ARG A 160 7.22 5.75 -13.43
C ARG A 160 7.77 6.02 -12.03
N ALA A 161 8.65 7.01 -11.88
CA ALA A 161 9.22 7.40 -10.60
C ALA A 161 8.18 8.06 -9.69
N GLU A 162 7.34 8.95 -10.24
CA GLU A 162 6.20 9.57 -9.56
C GLU A 162 5.21 8.51 -9.06
N ASP A 163 4.75 7.61 -9.93
CA ASP A 163 3.77 6.59 -9.56
C ASP A 163 4.31 5.65 -8.47
N ARG A 164 5.60 5.27 -8.52
CA ARG A 164 6.24 4.52 -7.43
C ARG A 164 6.34 5.32 -6.13
N ALA A 165 6.50 6.63 -6.22
CA ALA A 165 6.53 7.53 -5.07
C ALA A 165 5.14 7.70 -4.44
N THR A 166 4.07 7.61 -5.23
CA THR A 166 2.66 7.60 -4.78
C THR A 166 2.24 6.26 -4.18
N LEU A 167 2.56 5.13 -4.84
CA LEU A 167 2.19 3.79 -4.37
C LEU A 167 2.83 3.41 -3.02
N ARG A 168 4.04 3.92 -2.73
CA ARG A 168 4.76 3.58 -1.50
C ARG A 168 4.08 4.08 -0.22
N PRO A 169 3.71 5.36 -0.06
CA PRO A 169 2.95 5.84 1.09
C PRO A 169 1.55 5.22 1.15
N LEU A 170 0.89 5.01 0.01
CA LEU A 170 -0.41 4.33 -0.04
C LEU A 170 -0.32 2.91 0.53
N ALA A 171 0.64 2.09 0.09
CA ALA A 171 0.84 0.75 0.63
C ALA A 171 1.06 0.76 2.16
N ARG A 172 1.81 1.73 2.67
CA ARG A 172 2.03 1.91 4.11
C ARG A 172 0.76 2.36 4.83
N ARG A 173 -0.06 3.22 4.22
CA ARG A 173 -1.36 3.65 4.75
C ARG A 173 -2.28 2.46 4.89
N LEU A 174 -2.48 1.70 3.80
CA LEU A 174 -3.26 0.46 3.80
C LEU A 174 -2.78 -0.54 4.86
N ALA A 175 -1.47 -0.77 4.98
CA ALA A 175 -0.92 -1.67 5.99
C ALA A 175 -1.24 -1.23 7.43
N ARG A 176 -1.25 0.09 7.71
CA ARG A 176 -1.58 0.63 9.03
C ARG A 176 -3.06 0.43 9.38
N HIS A 177 -3.96 0.79 8.48
CA HIS A 177 -5.41 0.73 8.75
C HIS A 177 -5.95 -0.69 8.75
N THR A 178 -5.40 -1.58 7.93
CA THR A 178 -5.80 -3.00 7.92
C THR A 178 -5.14 -3.82 9.03
N GLY A 179 -4.00 -3.38 9.57
CA GLY A 179 -3.12 -4.25 10.37
C GLY A 179 -2.54 -5.44 9.60
N HIS A 180 -2.74 -5.49 8.28
CA HIS A 180 -2.29 -6.55 7.40
C HIS A 180 -1.03 -6.13 6.65
N PRO A 181 -0.03 -7.02 6.45
CA PRO A 181 1.19 -6.65 5.73
C PRO A 181 0.91 -6.33 4.25
N VAL A 182 0.92 -5.04 3.92
CA VAL A 182 0.86 -4.51 2.54
C VAL A 182 2.15 -3.75 2.25
N MET A 183 2.85 -4.10 1.17
CA MET A 183 4.13 -3.49 0.83
C MET A 183 4.39 -3.42 -0.67
N LEU A 184 5.12 -2.39 -1.09
CA LEU A 184 5.67 -2.32 -2.43
C LEU A 184 6.92 -3.22 -2.51
N ALA A 185 6.89 -4.22 -3.38
CA ALA A 185 7.93 -5.23 -3.52
C ALA A 185 8.96 -4.86 -4.60
N GLY A 186 10.24 -5.13 -4.32
CA GLY A 186 11.33 -5.09 -5.31
C GLY A 186 11.58 -6.42 -6.04
N GLY A 187 10.84 -7.47 -5.69
CA GLY A 187 11.05 -8.85 -6.17
C GLY A 187 9.74 -9.55 -6.53
N ALA A 188 9.53 -10.76 -5.99
CA ALA A 188 8.32 -11.56 -6.21
C ALA A 188 7.08 -10.86 -5.61
N ALA A 189 6.03 -10.72 -6.41
CA ALA A 189 4.80 -10.02 -6.08
C ALA A 189 3.59 -10.92 -6.32
N ASN A 190 2.50 -10.67 -5.58
CA ASN A 190 1.21 -11.34 -5.76
C ASN A 190 0.10 -10.36 -6.16
N PHE A 191 0.36 -9.05 -6.10
CA PHE A 191 -0.54 -8.02 -6.59
C PHE A 191 0.23 -7.15 -7.58
N HIS A 192 -0.22 -7.11 -8.83
CA HIS A 192 0.42 -6.33 -9.89
C HIS A 192 -0.44 -5.12 -10.24
N VAL A 193 0.14 -3.93 -10.18
CA VAL A 193 -0.48 -2.69 -10.65
C VAL A 193 0.16 -2.37 -11.99
N LEU A 194 -0.57 -2.62 -13.08
CA LEU A 194 -0.14 -2.40 -14.45
C LEU A 194 -0.54 -0.99 -14.88
N ILE A 195 0.44 -0.09 -14.95
CA ILE A 195 0.27 1.27 -15.47
C ILE A 195 0.67 1.25 -16.94
N MET A 196 -0.31 1.13 -17.82
CA MET A 196 -0.07 0.84 -19.23
C MET A 196 -1.04 1.64 -20.09
N GLY A 197 -0.53 2.25 -21.15
CA GLY A 197 -1.33 3.05 -22.06
C GLY A 197 -2.01 2.21 -23.13
N GLU A 198 -2.87 2.86 -23.89
CA GLU A 198 -3.46 2.36 -25.13
C GLU A 198 -2.39 1.94 -26.16
N THR A 199 -1.24 2.63 -26.15
CA THR A 199 -0.07 2.28 -26.96
C THR A 199 0.55 0.95 -26.54
N ASP A 200 0.43 0.58 -25.26
CA ASP A 200 1.03 -0.62 -24.66
C ASP A 200 0.05 -1.82 -24.63
N ARG A 201 -1.12 -1.73 -25.29
CA ARG A 201 -2.21 -2.70 -25.14
C ARG A 201 -1.78 -4.16 -25.31
N GLU A 202 -1.09 -4.50 -26.40
CA GLU A 202 -0.68 -5.89 -26.63
C GLU A 202 0.40 -6.34 -25.63
N GLU A 203 1.24 -5.41 -25.14
CA GLU A 203 2.16 -5.69 -24.03
C GLU A 203 1.39 -6.00 -22.74
N ALA A 204 0.37 -5.20 -22.41
CA ALA A 204 -0.49 -5.42 -21.25
C ALA A 204 -1.16 -6.80 -21.31
N LEU A 205 -1.76 -7.15 -22.44
CA LEU A 205 -2.40 -8.46 -22.64
C LEU A 205 -1.40 -9.61 -22.53
N ALA A 206 -0.20 -9.47 -23.09
CA ALA A 206 0.86 -10.46 -22.96
C ALA A 206 1.23 -10.69 -21.49
N ARG A 207 1.47 -9.60 -20.74
CA ARG A 207 1.81 -9.67 -19.31
C ARG A 207 0.69 -10.27 -18.47
N ILE A 208 -0.57 -9.91 -18.73
CA ILE A 208 -1.72 -10.46 -18.00
C ILE A 208 -1.82 -11.98 -18.20
N ARG A 209 -1.61 -12.49 -19.42
CA ARG A 209 -1.58 -13.94 -19.67
C ARG A 209 -0.44 -14.65 -18.94
N ASP A 210 0.74 -14.03 -18.88
CA ASP A 210 1.89 -14.61 -18.19
C ASP A 210 1.66 -14.67 -16.67
N LEU A 211 1.02 -13.64 -16.11
CA LEU A 211 0.68 -13.57 -14.69
C LEU A 211 -0.47 -14.51 -14.30
N VAL A 212 -1.43 -14.73 -15.21
CA VAL A 212 -2.59 -15.60 -14.98
C VAL A 212 -2.79 -16.53 -16.18
N PRO A 213 -2.04 -17.66 -16.25
CA PRO A 213 -2.07 -18.59 -17.38
C PRO A 213 -3.44 -19.25 -17.66
N GLY A 214 -4.40 -19.14 -16.72
CA GLY A 214 -5.76 -19.68 -16.83
C GLY A 214 -6.84 -18.65 -17.19
N LEU A 215 -6.47 -17.42 -17.59
CA LEU A 215 -7.45 -16.38 -17.88
C LEU A 215 -8.28 -16.71 -19.12
N SER A 216 -9.60 -16.51 -19.04
CA SER A 216 -10.51 -16.86 -20.14
C SER A 216 -10.29 -16.01 -21.39
N ALA A 217 -10.51 -16.58 -22.57
CA ALA A 217 -10.46 -15.84 -23.83
C ALA A 217 -11.47 -14.68 -23.87
N GLY A 218 -12.64 -14.84 -23.24
CA GLY A 218 -13.63 -13.77 -23.09
C GLY A 218 -13.09 -12.59 -22.28
N THR A 219 -12.49 -12.87 -21.12
CA THR A 219 -11.84 -11.84 -20.27
C THR A 219 -10.75 -11.09 -21.04
N LEU A 220 -9.88 -11.81 -21.76
CA LEU A 220 -8.85 -11.20 -22.61
C LEU A 220 -9.45 -10.35 -23.74
N GLY A 221 -10.57 -10.79 -24.32
CA GLY A 221 -11.32 -10.03 -25.31
C GLY A 221 -11.84 -8.71 -24.74
N THR A 222 -12.44 -8.74 -23.54
CA THR A 222 -12.89 -7.53 -22.85
C THR A 222 -11.73 -6.58 -22.58
N LEU A 223 -10.61 -7.07 -22.04
CA LEU A 223 -9.42 -6.24 -21.77
C LEU A 223 -8.84 -5.62 -23.05
N ARG A 224 -8.85 -6.36 -24.17
CA ARG A 224 -8.40 -5.84 -25.48
C ARG A 224 -9.28 -4.69 -25.97
N HIS A 225 -10.57 -4.74 -25.65
CA HIS A 225 -11.56 -3.75 -26.07
C HIS A 225 -12.11 -2.97 -24.88
N LEU A 226 -11.26 -2.68 -23.89
CA LEU A 226 -11.66 -1.99 -22.68
C LEU A 226 -12.28 -0.63 -23.04
N PRO A 227 -13.53 -0.35 -22.61
CA PRO A 227 -14.19 0.92 -22.86
C PRO A 227 -13.36 2.12 -22.38
N ARG A 228 -13.55 3.27 -23.03
CA ARG A 228 -12.75 4.48 -22.78
C ARG A 228 -13.18 5.23 -21.53
N ASP A 229 -14.39 4.98 -21.09
CA ASP A 229 -15.00 5.41 -19.83
C ASP A 229 -14.53 4.59 -18.62
N ILE A 230 -13.73 3.54 -18.83
CA ILE A 230 -13.15 2.75 -17.76
C ILE A 230 -11.66 3.14 -17.61
N PRO A 231 -11.33 4.00 -16.63
CA PRO A 231 -9.97 4.51 -16.43
C PRO A 231 -9.05 3.46 -15.80
N CYS A 232 -9.61 2.61 -14.94
CA CYS A 232 -8.93 1.53 -14.26
C CYS A 232 -9.87 0.33 -14.04
N LEU A 233 -9.29 -0.83 -13.75
CA LEU A 233 -10.01 -2.05 -13.36
C LEU A 233 -9.12 -2.97 -12.52
N VAL A 234 -9.66 -3.56 -11.45
CA VAL A 234 -9.02 -4.64 -10.70
C VAL A 234 -9.69 -5.99 -10.96
N MET A 235 -8.84 -7.02 -11.06
CA MET A 235 -9.25 -8.42 -11.09
C MET A 235 -8.54 -9.17 -9.98
N GLY A 236 -9.33 -9.71 -9.04
CA GLY A 236 -8.84 -10.59 -8.00
C GLY A 236 -9.02 -12.06 -8.36
N PHE A 237 -8.02 -12.88 -8.03
CA PHE A 237 -8.00 -14.32 -8.30
C PHE A 237 -7.82 -15.09 -6.99
N ALA A 238 -8.70 -16.06 -6.76
CA ALA A 238 -8.66 -16.88 -5.57
C ALA A 238 -7.46 -17.84 -5.59
N ASP A 239 -6.99 -18.21 -4.39
CA ASP A 239 -6.05 -19.31 -4.22
C ASP A 239 -6.69 -20.62 -4.70
N PRO A 240 -6.06 -21.37 -5.63
CA PRO A 240 -6.60 -22.63 -6.13
C PRO A 240 -6.88 -23.67 -5.03
N GLN A 241 -6.17 -23.61 -3.90
CA GLN A 241 -6.34 -24.51 -2.76
C GLN A 241 -7.26 -23.93 -1.68
N ALA A 242 -7.59 -22.63 -1.76
CA ALA A 242 -8.44 -21.95 -0.79
C ALA A 242 -9.31 -20.88 -1.50
N PRO A 243 -10.46 -21.27 -2.07
CA PRO A 243 -11.25 -20.41 -2.96
C PRO A 243 -11.84 -19.16 -2.28
N MET A 244 -11.79 -19.10 -0.96
CA MET A 244 -12.22 -17.95 -0.16
C MET A 244 -11.08 -17.00 0.21
N ARG A 245 -9.88 -17.17 -0.35
CA ARG A 245 -8.70 -16.36 -0.08
C ARG A 245 -8.15 -15.84 -1.39
N TYR A 246 -7.67 -14.61 -1.43
CA TYR A 246 -6.93 -14.13 -2.58
C TYR A 246 -5.56 -14.80 -2.67
N GLY A 247 -5.24 -15.27 -3.88
CA GLY A 247 -3.92 -15.78 -4.25
C GLY A 247 -3.13 -14.77 -5.09
N SER A 248 -3.82 -14.05 -5.98
CA SER A 248 -3.23 -12.98 -6.79
C SER A 248 -4.25 -11.89 -7.16
N ALA A 249 -3.77 -10.71 -7.54
CA ALA A 249 -4.60 -9.65 -8.12
C ALA A 249 -3.83 -8.86 -9.20
N ILE A 250 -4.58 -8.31 -10.15
CA ILE A 250 -4.09 -7.41 -11.19
C ILE A 250 -4.99 -6.17 -11.21
N ALA A 251 -4.43 -5.01 -10.93
CA ALA A 251 -5.04 -3.73 -11.23
C ALA A 251 -4.46 -3.21 -12.55
N LEU A 252 -5.30 -2.86 -13.50
CA LEU A 252 -4.93 -2.20 -14.75
C LEU A 252 -5.32 -0.74 -14.64
N VAL A 253 -4.36 0.16 -14.82
CA VAL A 253 -4.55 1.61 -14.74
C VAL A 253 -4.03 2.24 -16.02
N ARG A 254 -4.86 3.02 -16.70
CA ARG A 254 -4.46 3.67 -17.96
C ARG A 254 -3.36 4.70 -17.70
N ALA A 255 -2.28 4.64 -18.48
CA ALA A 255 -1.18 5.60 -18.37
C ALA A 255 -1.58 7.02 -18.80
N GLU A 256 -2.63 7.16 -19.61
CA GLU A 256 -3.16 8.43 -20.10
C GLU A 256 -3.85 9.29 -19.03
N LEU A 257 -4.11 8.75 -17.84
CA LEU A 257 -4.80 9.48 -16.78
C LEU A 257 -3.92 10.65 -16.26
N PRO A 258 -4.52 11.82 -15.99
CA PRO A 258 -3.83 12.88 -15.25
C PRO A 258 -3.40 12.40 -13.86
N PRO A 259 -2.37 13.00 -13.24
CA PRO A 259 -1.79 12.51 -11.98
C PRO A 259 -2.81 12.25 -10.86
N LEU A 260 -3.74 13.18 -10.62
CA LEU A 260 -4.75 13.03 -9.56
C LEU A 260 -5.72 11.88 -9.83
N MET A 261 -6.20 11.75 -11.07
CA MET A 261 -7.12 10.65 -11.45
C MET A 261 -6.40 9.29 -11.42
N ARG A 262 -5.11 9.26 -11.78
CA ARG A 262 -4.29 8.05 -11.65
C ARG A 262 -4.07 7.65 -10.20
N GLU A 263 -3.84 8.63 -9.32
CA GLU A 263 -3.75 8.39 -7.88
C GLU A 263 -5.07 7.88 -7.30
N ALA A 264 -6.21 8.43 -7.74
CA ALA A 264 -7.53 7.93 -7.36
C ALA A 264 -7.72 6.46 -7.73
N CYS A 265 -7.40 6.08 -8.96
CA CYS A 265 -7.36 4.68 -9.38
C CYS A 265 -6.43 3.82 -8.49
N PHE A 266 -5.28 4.34 -8.02
CA PHE A 266 -4.46 3.55 -7.10
C PHE A 266 -5.15 3.32 -5.76
N HIS A 267 -5.84 4.32 -5.22
CA HIS A 267 -6.56 4.21 -3.96
C HIS A 267 -7.71 3.20 -4.06
N GLU A 268 -8.53 3.33 -5.09
CA GLU A 268 -9.69 2.49 -5.33
C GLU A 268 -9.28 1.04 -5.64
N GLU A 269 -8.52 0.83 -6.71
CA GLU A 269 -8.23 -0.51 -7.23
C GLU A 269 -7.43 -1.37 -6.26
N ILE A 270 -6.55 -0.75 -5.47
CA ILE A 270 -5.79 -1.48 -4.47
C ILE A 270 -6.70 -1.83 -3.29
N ALA A 271 -7.56 -0.93 -2.83
CA ALA A 271 -8.50 -1.21 -1.75
C ALA A 271 -9.57 -2.25 -2.15
N GLN A 272 -10.13 -2.15 -3.36
CA GLN A 272 -11.01 -3.17 -3.92
C GLN A 272 -10.28 -4.52 -4.06
N GLY A 273 -9.04 -4.49 -4.56
CA GLY A 273 -8.18 -5.68 -4.66
C GLY A 273 -7.78 -6.29 -3.31
N LEU A 274 -7.96 -5.58 -2.18
CA LEU A 274 -7.82 -6.14 -0.84
C LEU A 274 -9.08 -6.88 -0.36
N GLY A 275 -10.25 -6.52 -0.90
CA GLY A 275 -11.53 -7.20 -0.63
C GLY A 275 -12.77 -6.31 -0.52
N LEU A 276 -12.65 -4.99 -0.76
CA LEU A 276 -13.78 -4.06 -0.85
C LEU A 276 -14.33 -4.01 -2.29
N ARG A 277 -14.94 -5.10 -2.76
CA ARG A 277 -15.07 -5.46 -4.20
C ARG A 277 -16.25 -4.84 -4.94
N ASN A 278 -16.97 -3.90 -4.35
CA ASN A 278 -18.21 -3.40 -4.90
C ASN A 278 -18.37 -1.91 -4.62
N ASP A 279 -19.08 -1.23 -5.50
CA ASP A 279 -19.47 0.16 -5.35
C ASP A 279 -20.96 0.29 -5.03
N SER A 280 -21.33 1.37 -4.36
CA SER A 280 -22.71 1.67 -3.98
C SER A 280 -22.92 3.18 -3.87
N PRO A 281 -23.90 3.76 -4.59
CA PRO A 281 -24.18 5.19 -4.52
C PRO A 281 -24.61 5.67 -3.12
N GLU A 282 -24.96 4.74 -2.22
CA GLU A 282 -25.35 5.00 -0.84
C GLU A 282 -24.14 5.14 0.09
N ALA A 283 -22.93 4.86 -0.39
CA ALA A 283 -21.74 4.72 0.43
C ALA A 283 -21.05 6.03 0.84
N ARG A 284 -21.61 7.20 0.54
CA ARG A 284 -20.98 8.49 0.90
C ARG A 284 -20.65 8.57 2.41
N PRO A 285 -19.44 9.00 2.85
CA PRO A 285 -18.30 9.49 2.06
C PRO A 285 -17.27 8.40 1.72
N SER A 286 -17.59 7.46 0.85
CA SER A 286 -16.66 6.44 0.38
C SER A 286 -16.16 6.81 -1.01
N ILE A 287 -14.94 6.42 -1.39
CA ILE A 287 -14.54 6.45 -2.81
C ILE A 287 -15.34 5.43 -3.65
N PHE A 288 -15.93 4.42 -3.00
CA PHE A 288 -16.81 3.42 -3.60
C PHE A 288 -18.25 3.90 -3.78
N ASN A 289 -18.50 5.22 -3.77
CA ASN A 289 -19.82 5.80 -4.01
C ASN A 289 -20.10 6.07 -5.50
N ASP A 290 -19.14 5.80 -6.39
CA ASP A 290 -19.25 5.85 -7.85
C ASP A 290 -19.71 7.21 -8.42
N ASP A 291 -19.44 8.32 -7.72
CA ASP A 291 -19.77 9.68 -8.17
C ASP A 291 -18.55 10.61 -8.32
N ALA A 292 -17.34 10.08 -8.04
CA ALA A 292 -16.06 10.78 -8.04
C ALA A 292 -15.97 11.97 -7.07
N GLU A 293 -16.84 12.08 -6.06
CA GLU A 293 -16.76 13.14 -5.05
C GLU A 293 -15.39 13.13 -4.35
N PHE A 294 -14.87 11.95 -4.02
CA PHE A 294 -13.59 11.77 -3.33
C PHE A 294 -12.58 11.09 -4.26
N ALA A 295 -11.43 11.74 -4.46
CA ALA A 295 -10.32 11.18 -5.21
C ALA A 295 -9.47 10.20 -4.37
N LEU A 296 -9.44 10.36 -3.06
CA LEU A 296 -8.56 9.57 -2.18
C LEU A 296 -9.36 8.94 -1.04
N LEU A 297 -8.88 7.79 -0.56
CA LEU A 297 -9.43 7.08 0.62
C LEU A 297 -9.83 8.04 1.74
N THR A 298 -11.09 7.96 2.12
CA THR A 298 -11.68 8.71 3.23
C THR A 298 -11.50 8.00 4.56
N GLU A 299 -11.94 8.64 5.65
CA GLU A 299 -12.02 7.98 6.96
C GLU A 299 -12.92 6.74 6.90
N GLN A 300 -14.06 6.79 6.19
CA GLN A 300 -14.97 5.65 6.10
C GLN A 300 -14.30 4.46 5.39
N ASP A 301 -13.57 4.71 4.30
CA ASP A 301 -12.86 3.66 3.56
C ASP A 301 -11.81 2.97 4.42
N GLU A 302 -11.05 3.75 5.20
CA GLU A 302 -10.05 3.23 6.12
C GLU A 302 -10.65 2.37 7.21
N LEU A 303 -11.80 2.77 7.76
CA LEU A 303 -12.53 1.98 8.75
C LEU A 303 -13.12 0.72 8.14
N MET A 304 -13.63 0.76 6.91
CA MET A 304 -14.07 -0.44 6.20
C MET A 304 -12.91 -1.41 5.94
N LEU A 305 -11.72 -0.91 5.58
CA LEU A 305 -10.51 -1.73 5.47
C LEU A 305 -10.09 -2.33 6.83
N GLN A 306 -10.21 -1.57 7.91
CA GLN A 306 -9.97 -2.07 9.27
C GLN A 306 -10.96 -3.18 9.65
N MET A 307 -12.25 -2.99 9.36
CA MET A 307 -13.29 -4.00 9.56
C MET A 307 -13.00 -5.25 8.74
N LEU A 308 -12.68 -5.09 7.45
CA LEU A 308 -12.36 -6.20 6.54
C LEU A 308 -11.29 -7.13 7.10
N TYR A 309 -10.30 -6.58 7.82
CA TYR A 309 -9.18 -7.32 8.40
C TYR A 309 -9.29 -7.59 9.91
N ASP A 310 -10.41 -7.22 10.55
CA ASP A 310 -10.67 -7.55 11.95
C ASP A 310 -10.63 -9.08 12.15
N PRO A 311 -9.96 -9.59 13.21
CA PRO A 311 -9.80 -11.02 13.44
C PRO A 311 -11.12 -11.76 13.71
N ARG A 312 -12.19 -11.04 14.09
CA ARG A 312 -13.52 -11.61 14.30
C ARG A 312 -14.22 -11.95 12.99
N LEU A 313 -13.82 -11.33 11.87
CA LEU A 313 -14.26 -11.69 10.54
C LEU A 313 -13.27 -12.69 9.92
N SER A 314 -13.78 -13.72 9.24
CA SER A 314 -12.96 -14.76 8.62
C SER A 314 -13.36 -15.00 7.17
N PRO A 315 -12.40 -15.29 6.26
CA PRO A 315 -12.73 -15.57 4.87
C PRO A 315 -13.69 -16.76 4.76
N GLY A 316 -14.71 -16.63 3.92
CA GLY A 316 -15.75 -17.64 3.71
C GLY A 316 -17.02 -17.45 4.55
N MET A 317 -17.02 -16.53 5.53
CA MET A 317 -18.24 -16.12 6.23
C MET A 317 -19.27 -15.60 5.23
N SER A 318 -20.52 -16.04 5.37
CA SER A 318 -21.66 -15.43 4.70
C SER A 318 -22.00 -14.09 5.35
N LEU A 319 -22.73 -13.24 4.62
CA LEU A 319 -23.21 -11.97 5.15
C LEU A 319 -24.07 -12.17 6.42
N ALA A 320 -24.90 -13.21 6.46
CA ALA A 320 -25.74 -13.51 7.62
C ALA A 320 -24.93 -13.86 8.88
N GLU A 321 -23.83 -14.60 8.73
CA GLU A 321 -22.92 -14.94 9.83
C GLU A 321 -22.11 -13.72 10.29
N ALA A 322 -21.67 -12.88 9.34
CA ALA A 322 -20.81 -11.74 9.62
C ALA A 322 -21.58 -10.55 10.22
N ARG A 323 -22.85 -10.33 9.85
CA ARG A 323 -23.63 -9.14 10.21
C ARG A 323 -23.61 -8.79 11.71
N PRO A 324 -23.84 -9.71 12.66
CA PRO A 324 -23.76 -9.37 14.09
C PRO A 324 -22.35 -8.95 14.55
N VAL A 325 -21.32 -9.43 13.86
CA VAL A 325 -19.92 -9.07 14.12
C VAL A 325 -19.62 -7.70 13.50
N ILE A 326 -20.07 -7.45 12.27
CA ILE A 326 -19.95 -6.17 11.56
C ILE A 326 -20.52 -5.04 12.40
N THR A 327 -21.77 -5.17 12.87
CA THR A 327 -22.43 -4.16 13.71
C THR A 327 -21.62 -3.84 14.96
N ARG A 328 -21.05 -4.86 15.61
CA ARG A 328 -20.24 -4.67 16.82
C ARG A 328 -18.93 -3.96 16.53
N ILE A 329 -18.22 -4.37 15.48
CA ILE A 329 -16.97 -3.70 15.08
C ILE A 329 -17.26 -2.24 14.74
N ALA A 330 -18.30 -1.96 13.96
CA ALA A 330 -18.65 -0.59 13.57
C ALA A 330 -18.95 0.32 14.77
N ALA A 331 -19.71 -0.19 15.76
CA ALA A 331 -20.00 0.54 17.00
C ALA A 331 -18.75 0.78 17.86
N GLU A 332 -17.76 -0.12 17.84
CA GLU A 332 -16.49 0.07 18.53
C GLU A 332 -15.59 1.10 17.83
N LEU A 333 -15.59 1.13 16.50
CA LEU A 333 -14.80 2.05 15.69
C LEU A 333 -15.40 3.46 15.64
N ARG A 334 -16.73 3.56 15.66
CA ARG A 334 -17.48 4.82 15.62
C ARG A 334 -18.53 4.85 16.74
N PRO A 335 -18.11 4.94 18.01
CA PRO A 335 -19.05 4.99 19.11
C PRO A 335 -19.91 6.25 19.02
N ASP A 336 -21.22 6.09 19.20
CA ASP A 336 -22.14 7.22 19.26
C ASP A 336 -21.72 8.17 20.38
N ALA A 337 -21.66 9.47 20.07
CA ALA A 337 -21.31 10.50 21.05
C ALA A 337 -22.25 10.48 22.28
N ALA A 338 -23.49 10.03 22.12
CA ALA A 338 -24.46 9.87 23.21
C ALA A 338 -24.10 8.71 24.17
N ALA A 339 -23.51 7.62 23.68
CA ALA A 339 -23.12 6.47 24.49
C ALA A 339 -21.84 6.72 25.31
N ALA A 340 -20.93 7.55 24.81
CA ALA A 340 -19.68 7.92 25.49
C ALA A 340 -19.90 8.77 26.77
N THR A 341 -21.08 9.36 26.94
CA THR A 341 -21.41 10.23 28.08
C THR A 341 -21.95 9.46 29.29
N VAL A 342 -22.24 8.16 29.15
CA VAL A 342 -22.85 7.32 30.20
C VAL A 342 -21.82 6.40 30.88
N LEU A 343 -20.61 6.91 31.13
CA LEU A 343 -19.75 6.31 32.16
C LEU A 343 -20.05 7.02 33.49
N PRO A 344 -20.67 6.34 34.48
CA PRO A 344 -20.85 6.93 35.79
C PRO A 344 -19.47 7.20 36.40
N SER A 345 -19.22 8.47 36.72
CA SER A 345 -18.08 8.88 37.54
C SER A 345 -18.07 8.07 38.84
N PRO A 346 -16.92 7.53 39.31
CA PRO A 346 -16.87 6.83 40.57
C PRO A 346 -17.12 7.83 41.70
N ALA A 347 -18.36 7.91 42.17
CA ALA A 347 -18.72 8.57 43.40
C ALA A 347 -18.26 7.72 44.58
N GLY A 348 -17.51 8.31 45.52
CA GLY A 348 -17.42 7.81 46.88
C GLY A 348 -16.02 7.78 47.50
N ALA A 349 -15.45 8.95 47.79
CA ALA A 349 -14.53 9.10 48.92
C ALA A 349 -15.14 10.12 49.89
N THR A 350 -16.01 9.62 50.77
CA THR A 350 -16.44 10.35 51.97
C THR A 350 -15.24 10.62 52.86
N ALA A 351 -14.80 11.87 52.90
CA ALA A 351 -13.89 12.37 53.92
C ALA A 351 -14.68 12.59 55.22
N THR A 352 -14.51 11.68 56.18
CA THR A 352 -14.83 11.96 57.59
C THR A 352 -13.70 12.84 58.15
N ALA A 353 -14.00 14.11 58.40
CA ALA A 353 -13.16 14.97 59.22
C ALA A 353 -13.76 15.02 60.63
N GLU A 354 -13.03 14.47 61.60
CA GLU A 354 -13.27 14.65 63.03
C GLU A 354 -13.15 16.13 63.40
N ALA A 355 -14.18 16.65 64.05
CA ALA A 355 -14.16 17.93 64.73
C ALA A 355 -13.52 17.74 66.12
N THR A 356 -12.42 18.45 66.37
CA THR A 356 -11.93 18.77 67.71
C THR A 356 -12.29 20.22 68.00
N HIS A 357 -13.40 20.46 68.69
CA HIS A 357 -13.49 21.33 69.88
C HIS A 357 -14.88 21.35 70.49
#